data_AF-A0A938L049-F1
#
_entry.id   AF-A0A938L049-F1
#
_cell.length_a   1.000
_cell.length_b   1.000
_cell.length_c   1.000
_cell.angle_alpha   90.00
_cell.angle_beta   90.00
_cell.angle_gamma   90.00
#
_symmetry.space_group_name_H-M   'P 1'
#
loop_
_entity.id
_entity.type
_entity.pdbx_description
1 polymer ?
#
loop_
_entity_poly.entity_id
_entity_poly.type
_entity_poly.pdbx_seq_one_letter_code
_entity_poly.pdbx_strand_id
1 'polypeptide(L)'
;MRGARNPDRVLQAIHALGTADEARWVRELLGEHADLFASARHVADIALLGPSSAEAEVAAVRGIVVRNQRDYAVTSERQIREGAISGDVLETDEGAFGCVIAVGASEMPLDVFRKLAQFAASGGRLIFVEPAPSRGASAEETEALAEMWPGLLDAKHVAIVADARQCLTVLNRWLPPDVWLDEPCDSLVYCHCEVGGRHLYLLVNCGEEWVERTATLRGEAEAREVRVRLGGHDGLLLV
;
A
#
# COMPACT_ATOMS: atom_id res chain seq x y z
N MET A 1 -12.04 13.24 13.94
CA MET A 1 -11.71 13.45 12.50
C MET A 1 -12.44 12.37 11.71
N ARG A 2 -13.11 12.71 10.61
CA ARG A 2 -13.74 11.70 9.74
C ARG A 2 -12.73 11.40 8.63
N GLY A 3 -12.05 10.24 8.71
CA GLY A 3 -11.21 9.75 7.62
C GLY A 3 -12.03 9.57 6.35
N ALA A 4 -11.38 9.55 5.18
CA ALA A 4 -12.06 9.27 3.92
C ALA A 4 -12.90 7.99 4.04
N ARG A 5 -14.12 7.99 3.48
CA ARG A 5 -15.04 6.85 3.57
C ARG A 5 -14.47 5.67 2.78
N ASN A 6 -14.49 4.50 3.39
CA ASN A 6 -13.81 3.29 2.90
C ASN A 6 -14.21 2.75 1.50
N PRO A 7 -15.46 2.86 1.00
CA PRO A 7 -15.80 2.26 -0.30
C PRO A 7 -14.98 2.84 -1.47
N ASP A 8 -14.59 4.12 -1.40
CA ASP A 8 -13.77 4.74 -2.44
C ASP A 8 -12.35 4.17 -2.49
N ARG A 9 -11.82 3.63 -1.37
CA ARG A 9 -10.48 3.03 -1.32
C ARG A 9 -10.44 1.60 -1.85
N VAL A 10 -11.43 0.80 -1.49
CA VAL A 10 -11.64 -0.54 -2.09
C VAL A 10 -11.81 -0.38 -3.60
N LEU A 11 -12.60 0.60 -4.02
CA LEU A 11 -12.76 0.95 -5.42
C LEU A 11 -11.46 1.48 -6.04
N GLN A 12 -10.63 2.26 -5.35
CA GLN A 12 -9.34 2.69 -5.90
C GLN A 12 -8.36 1.54 -6.15
N ALA A 13 -8.31 0.56 -5.24
CA ALA A 13 -7.50 -0.65 -5.41
C ALA A 13 -7.97 -1.46 -6.63
N ILE A 14 -9.28 -1.57 -6.82
CA ILE A 14 -9.90 -2.31 -7.93
C ILE A 14 -9.80 -1.51 -9.25
N HIS A 15 -10.04 -0.20 -9.22
CA HIS A 15 -9.90 0.69 -10.37
C HIS A 15 -8.46 0.74 -10.90
N ALA A 16 -7.45 0.51 -10.05
CA ALA A 16 -6.06 0.42 -10.48
C ALA A 16 -5.78 -0.81 -11.36
N LEU A 17 -6.68 -1.80 -11.36
CA LEU A 17 -6.48 -3.09 -12.03
C LEU A 17 -7.52 -3.43 -13.08
N GLY A 18 -8.64 -2.72 -13.12
CA GLY A 18 -9.83 -3.17 -13.84
C GLY A 18 -10.45 -2.20 -14.84
N THR A 19 -11.32 -2.76 -15.67
CA THR A 19 -12.18 -2.02 -16.60
C THR A 19 -13.32 -1.27 -15.89
N ALA A 20 -14.01 -0.38 -16.60
CA ALA A 20 -15.18 0.33 -16.06
C ALA A 20 -16.32 -0.63 -15.62
N ASP A 21 -16.41 -1.81 -16.24
CA ASP A 21 -17.41 -2.82 -15.90
C ASP A 21 -17.08 -3.52 -14.56
N GLU A 22 -15.81 -3.83 -14.31
CA GLU A 22 -15.34 -4.37 -13.02
C GLU A 22 -15.61 -3.39 -11.87
N ALA A 23 -15.32 -2.11 -12.10
CA ALA A 23 -15.62 -1.06 -11.13
C ALA A 23 -17.12 -0.96 -10.79
N ARG A 24 -18.01 -1.17 -11.77
CA ARG A 24 -19.46 -1.18 -11.52
C ARG A 24 -19.85 -2.37 -10.64
N TRP A 25 -19.40 -3.57 -10.98
CA TRP A 25 -19.76 -4.78 -10.24
C TRP A 25 -19.27 -4.72 -8.78
N VAL A 26 -18.05 -4.22 -8.54
CA VAL A 26 -17.55 -4.02 -7.17
C VAL A 26 -18.41 -3.04 -6.38
N ARG A 27 -18.93 -1.97 -7.01
CA ARG A 27 -19.87 -1.06 -6.34
C ARG A 27 -21.16 -1.77 -5.95
N GLU A 28 -21.65 -2.69 -6.78
CA GLU A 28 -22.84 -3.48 -6.47
C GLU A 28 -22.57 -4.38 -5.26
N LEU A 29 -21.46 -5.12 -5.25
CA LEU A 29 -21.04 -5.96 -4.11
C LEU A 29 -20.86 -5.15 -2.83
N LEU A 30 -20.18 -3.99 -2.90
CA LEU A 30 -20.03 -3.08 -1.76
C LEU A 30 -21.37 -2.48 -1.33
N GLY A 31 -22.31 -2.29 -2.26
CA GLY A 31 -23.66 -1.82 -2.00
C GLY A 31 -24.49 -2.81 -1.19
N GLU A 32 -24.39 -4.11 -1.49
CA GLU A 32 -25.02 -5.18 -0.71
C GLU A 32 -24.51 -5.23 0.73
N HIS A 33 -23.27 -4.77 0.96
CA HIS A 33 -22.61 -4.72 2.25
C HIS A 33 -22.35 -3.28 2.75
N ALA A 34 -23.13 -2.30 2.29
CA ALA A 34 -22.83 -0.89 2.51
C ALA A 34 -22.68 -0.52 3.99
N ASP A 35 -23.53 -1.05 4.87
CA ASP A 35 -23.48 -0.78 6.31
C ASP A 35 -22.21 -1.33 6.97
N LEU A 36 -21.73 -2.49 6.50
CA LEU A 36 -20.50 -3.09 6.99
C LEU A 36 -19.30 -2.22 6.61
N PHE A 37 -19.18 -1.88 5.32
CA PHE A 37 -18.07 -1.07 4.81
C PHE A 37 -18.14 0.40 5.21
N ALA A 38 -19.31 0.93 5.58
CA ALA A 38 -19.46 2.31 6.06
C ALA A 38 -18.67 2.58 7.35
N SER A 39 -18.46 1.55 8.18
CA SER A 39 -17.70 1.63 9.43
C SER A 39 -16.31 0.99 9.36
N ALA A 40 -15.99 0.35 8.24
CA ALA A 40 -14.74 -0.36 8.06
C ALA A 40 -13.55 0.60 7.97
N ARG A 41 -12.44 0.21 8.57
CA ARG A 41 -11.12 0.85 8.42
C ARG A 41 -10.29 0.03 7.44
N HIS A 42 -9.77 0.64 6.38
CA HIS A 42 -8.81 -0.02 5.50
C HIS A 42 -7.52 -0.34 6.29
N VAL A 43 -7.02 -1.55 6.17
CA VAL A 43 -5.75 -1.96 6.76
C VAL A 43 -4.74 -2.04 5.62
N ALA A 44 -3.70 -1.21 5.69
CA ALA A 44 -2.66 -1.16 4.68
C ALA A 44 -1.31 -0.93 5.36
N ASP A 45 -0.37 -1.82 5.11
CA ASP A 45 0.98 -1.72 5.69
C ASP A 45 1.88 -0.73 4.91
N ILE A 46 1.47 -0.34 3.70
CA ILE A 46 2.27 0.45 2.76
C ILE A 46 1.64 1.82 2.52
N ALA A 47 2.41 2.87 2.77
CA ALA A 47 2.12 4.22 2.27
C ALA A 47 2.85 4.43 0.94
N LEU A 48 2.12 4.80 -0.11
CA LEU A 48 2.68 5.11 -1.42
C LEU A 48 2.69 6.62 -1.64
N LEU A 49 3.88 7.21 -1.62
CA LEU A 49 4.14 8.63 -1.83
C LEU A 49 4.69 8.83 -3.24
N GLY A 50 4.13 9.77 -4.00
CA GLY A 50 4.70 10.19 -5.28
C GLY A 50 4.07 11.50 -5.75
N PRO A 51 4.83 12.36 -6.46
CA PRO A 51 4.27 13.58 -7.02
C PRO A 51 3.35 13.26 -8.20
N SER A 52 2.42 14.17 -8.53
CA SER A 52 1.53 14.01 -9.69
C SER A 52 2.30 13.86 -11.02
N SER A 53 3.55 14.35 -11.09
CA SER A 53 4.41 14.22 -12.26
C SER A 53 4.96 12.80 -12.48
N ALA A 54 4.86 11.90 -11.49
CA ALA A 54 5.35 10.53 -11.55
C ALA A 54 4.19 9.51 -11.59
N GLU A 55 3.05 9.88 -12.18
CA GLU A 55 1.83 9.07 -12.17
C GLU A 55 2.04 7.68 -12.80
N ALA A 56 2.82 7.58 -13.88
CA ALA A 56 3.08 6.32 -14.57
C ALA A 56 3.92 5.36 -13.70
N GLU A 57 4.97 5.87 -13.04
CA GLU A 57 5.82 5.10 -12.14
C GLU A 57 5.05 4.69 -10.89
N VAL A 58 4.24 5.60 -10.34
CA VAL A 58 3.33 5.31 -9.22
C VAL A 58 2.36 4.20 -9.63
N ALA A 59 1.76 4.26 -10.82
CA ALA A 59 0.87 3.21 -11.32
C ALA A 59 1.58 1.86 -11.49
N ALA A 60 2.84 1.85 -11.96
CA ALA A 60 3.63 0.64 -12.08
C ALA A 60 3.92 -0.02 -10.71
N VAL A 61 4.26 0.79 -9.70
CA VAL A 61 4.47 0.30 -8.33
C VAL A 61 3.15 -0.21 -7.73
N ARG A 62 2.04 0.52 -7.91
CA ARG A 62 0.71 0.07 -7.47
C ARG A 62 0.36 -1.29 -8.05
N GLY A 63 0.49 -1.44 -9.37
CA GLY A 63 0.16 -2.69 -10.06
C GLY A 63 0.95 -3.88 -9.50
N ILE A 64 2.24 -3.70 -9.22
CA ILE A 64 3.07 -4.75 -8.60
C ILE A 64 2.66 -5.05 -7.16
N VAL A 65 2.39 -4.02 -6.35
CA VAL A 65 1.99 -4.20 -4.95
C VAL A 65 0.68 -5.00 -4.87
N VAL A 66 -0.34 -4.64 -5.66
CA VAL A 66 -1.64 -5.32 -5.60
C VAL A 66 -1.59 -6.73 -6.16
N ARG A 67 -0.89 -6.95 -7.29
CA ARG A 67 -0.74 -8.31 -7.88
C ARG A 67 -0.01 -9.29 -6.95
N ASN A 68 0.69 -8.78 -5.94
CA ASN A 68 1.40 -9.56 -4.93
C ASN A 68 0.74 -9.44 -3.54
N GLN A 69 -0.59 -9.29 -3.53
CA GLN A 69 -1.48 -9.41 -2.37
C GLN A 69 -1.07 -8.53 -1.19
N ARG A 70 -0.74 -7.27 -1.49
CA ARG A 70 -0.45 -6.25 -0.49
C ARG A 70 -1.36 -5.06 -0.66
N ASP A 71 -1.90 -4.59 0.46
CA ASP A 71 -2.66 -3.36 0.51
C ASP A 71 -1.73 -2.15 0.66
N TYR A 72 -2.14 -1.05 0.03
CA TYR A 72 -1.45 0.23 0.13
C TYR A 72 -2.47 1.36 0.25
N ALA A 73 -2.03 2.50 0.78
CA ALA A 73 -2.75 3.76 0.67
C ALA A 73 -1.86 4.79 -0.01
N VAL A 74 -2.44 5.58 -0.90
CA VAL A 74 -1.76 6.74 -1.49
C VAL A 74 -1.68 7.82 -0.42
N THR A 75 -0.50 8.36 -0.18
CA THR A 75 -0.27 9.39 0.83
C THR A 75 0.33 10.64 0.19
N SER A 76 0.02 11.79 0.79
CA SER A 76 0.59 13.08 0.39
C SER A 76 1.76 13.48 1.29
N GLU A 77 2.59 14.39 0.81
CA GLU A 77 3.64 15.03 1.61
C GLU A 77 3.11 15.62 2.93
N ARG A 78 1.93 16.27 2.88
CA ARG A 78 1.27 16.80 4.06
C ARG A 78 1.00 15.71 5.10
N GLN A 79 0.48 14.56 4.66
CA GLN A 79 0.15 13.44 5.55
C GLN A 79 1.38 12.79 6.15
N ILE A 80 2.46 12.65 5.37
CA ILE A 80 3.75 12.20 5.91
C ILE A 80 4.22 13.17 7.00
N ARG A 81 4.26 14.47 6.69
CA ARG A 81 4.74 15.51 7.60
C ARG A 81 3.95 15.57 8.91
N GLU A 82 2.63 15.53 8.83
CA GLU A 82 1.72 15.66 9.97
C GLU A 82 1.50 14.35 10.73
N GLY A 83 1.85 13.21 10.14
CA GLY A 83 1.68 11.90 10.74
C GLY A 83 2.48 11.72 12.03
N ALA A 84 2.00 10.85 12.92
CA ALA A 84 2.74 10.45 14.12
C ALA A 84 3.65 9.25 13.81
N ILE A 85 4.79 9.14 14.48
CA ILE A 85 5.65 7.94 14.41
C ILE A 85 5.53 7.24 15.75
N SER A 86 5.09 5.99 15.74
CA SER A 86 4.92 5.14 16.92
C SER A 86 5.71 3.84 16.70
N GLY A 87 6.92 3.77 17.24
CA GLY A 87 7.85 2.68 16.92
C GLY A 87 8.23 2.69 15.44
N ASP A 88 8.07 1.55 14.77
CA ASP A 88 8.35 1.37 13.33
C ASP A 88 7.15 1.67 12.42
N VAL A 89 6.11 2.35 12.95
CA VAL A 89 4.86 2.63 12.25
C VAL A 89 4.66 4.15 12.07
N LEU A 90 4.31 4.56 10.86
CA LEU A 90 3.86 5.92 10.53
C LEU A 90 2.32 5.97 10.53
N GLU A 91 1.74 6.67 11.49
CA GLU A 91 0.30 6.86 11.62
C GLU A 91 -0.14 8.18 10.97
N THR A 92 -1.09 8.13 10.05
CA THR A 92 -1.73 9.30 9.43
C THR A 92 -3.24 9.22 9.59
N ASP A 93 -3.96 10.21 9.05
CA ASP A 93 -5.42 10.14 8.93
C ASP A 93 -5.91 9.03 7.99
N GLU A 94 -5.02 8.48 7.14
CA GLU A 94 -5.34 7.42 6.20
C GLU A 94 -5.14 6.03 6.76
N GLY A 95 -4.22 5.84 7.72
CA GLY A 95 -3.88 4.52 8.24
C GLY A 95 -2.59 4.51 9.05
N ALA A 96 -2.09 3.31 9.29
CA ALA A 96 -0.86 3.07 10.04
C ALA A 96 0.06 2.21 9.17
N PHE A 97 1.22 2.74 8.80
CA PHE A 97 2.07 2.15 7.76
C PHE A 97 3.41 1.71 8.32
N GLY A 98 3.75 0.43 8.14
CA GLY A 98 5.08 -0.12 8.46
C GLY A 98 6.11 0.08 7.35
N CYS A 99 5.68 0.54 6.17
CA CYS A 99 6.54 0.85 5.04
C CYS A 99 6.07 2.09 4.28
N VAL A 100 6.99 2.95 3.87
CA VAL A 100 6.76 4.03 2.92
C VAL A 100 7.52 3.74 1.65
N ILE A 101 6.84 3.82 0.51
CA ILE A 101 7.43 3.76 -0.83
C ILE A 101 7.32 5.14 -1.44
N ALA A 102 8.46 5.78 -1.68
CA ALA A 102 8.55 7.08 -2.36
C ALA A 102 8.96 6.86 -3.82
N VAL A 103 8.10 7.23 -4.76
CA VAL A 103 8.27 7.02 -6.19
C VAL A 103 8.50 8.34 -6.89
N GLY A 104 9.53 8.45 -7.73
CA GLY A 104 9.78 9.67 -8.50
C GLY A 104 10.16 10.86 -7.62
N ALA A 105 10.83 10.62 -6.50
CA ALA A 105 10.99 11.59 -5.43
C ALA A 105 12.23 12.48 -5.58
N SER A 106 12.59 12.89 -6.81
CA SER A 106 13.80 13.71 -7.07
C SER A 106 13.79 15.03 -6.30
N GLU A 107 12.59 15.58 -6.08
CA GLU A 107 12.32 16.77 -5.30
C GLU A 107 11.50 16.37 -4.07
N MET A 108 11.95 16.78 -2.89
CA MET A 108 11.24 16.50 -1.64
C MET A 108 11.46 17.64 -0.64
N PRO A 109 10.39 18.23 -0.06
CA PRO A 109 10.52 19.21 1.00
C PRO A 109 11.35 18.67 2.18
N LEU A 110 12.22 19.51 2.74
CA LEU A 110 13.15 19.07 3.78
C LEU A 110 12.45 18.57 5.05
N ASP A 111 11.27 19.11 5.38
CA ASP A 111 10.46 18.67 6.51
C ASP A 111 9.90 17.25 6.32
N VAL A 112 9.42 16.92 5.12
CA VAL A 112 9.02 15.56 4.72
C VAL A 112 10.23 14.62 4.78
N PHE A 113 11.37 15.02 4.23
CA PHE A 113 12.59 14.22 4.24
C PHE A 113 13.05 13.91 5.67
N ARG A 114 13.09 14.92 6.56
CA ARG A 114 13.40 14.76 7.98
C ARG A 114 12.44 13.77 8.66
N LYS A 115 11.15 13.84 8.33
CA LYS A 115 10.14 12.95 8.88
C LYS A 115 10.36 11.49 8.45
N LEU A 116 10.66 11.26 7.16
CA LEU A 116 10.99 9.93 6.66
C LEU A 116 12.30 9.40 7.26
N ALA A 117 13.30 10.26 7.47
CA ALA A 117 14.53 9.89 8.15
C ALA A 117 14.29 9.50 9.61
N GLN A 118 13.44 10.24 10.34
CA GLN A 118 13.02 9.90 11.69
C GLN A 118 12.27 8.56 11.72
N PHE A 119 11.38 8.32 10.76
CA PHE A 119 10.65 7.06 10.63
C PHE A 119 11.60 5.88 10.41
N ALA A 120 12.54 5.99 9.47
CA ALA A 120 13.55 4.98 9.22
C ALA A 120 14.45 4.72 10.44
N ALA A 121 14.86 5.77 11.15
CA ALA A 121 15.63 5.66 12.38
C ALA A 121 14.87 4.95 13.52
N SER A 122 13.53 4.97 13.48
CA SER A 122 12.67 4.30 14.45
C SER A 122 12.38 2.83 14.09
N GLY A 123 12.98 2.31 13.01
CA GLY A 123 12.79 0.94 12.51
C GLY A 123 11.83 0.83 11.33
N GLY A 124 11.19 1.94 10.94
CA GLY A 124 10.32 1.99 9.77
C GLY A 124 11.06 1.64 8.48
N ARG A 125 10.33 1.11 7.48
CA ARG A 125 10.91 0.69 6.21
C ARG A 125 10.68 1.75 5.13
N LEU A 126 11.74 2.15 4.43
CA LEU A 126 11.67 3.16 3.39
C LEU A 126 12.25 2.61 2.08
N ILE A 127 11.46 2.71 1.01
CA ILE A 127 11.89 2.34 -0.34
C ILE A 127 11.79 3.57 -1.23
N PHE A 128 12.91 4.01 -1.78
CA PHE A 128 12.94 4.99 -2.87
C PHE A 128 12.97 4.25 -4.20
N VAL A 129 11.94 4.41 -5.02
CA VAL A 129 11.95 3.96 -6.41
C VAL A 129 12.49 5.13 -7.24
N GLU A 130 13.64 4.91 -7.89
CA GLU A 130 14.47 5.95 -8.49
C GLU A 130 13.67 6.99 -9.30
N PRO A 131 14.09 8.27 -9.26
CA PRO A 131 15.28 8.79 -8.57
C PRO A 131 15.08 8.98 -7.06
N ALA A 132 16.19 8.87 -6.32
CA ALA A 132 16.27 9.31 -4.93
C ALA A 132 16.14 10.85 -4.80
N PRO A 133 15.67 11.37 -3.65
CA PRO A 133 15.68 12.79 -3.35
C PRO A 133 17.06 13.42 -3.50
N SER A 134 17.11 14.50 -4.28
CA SER A 134 18.34 15.25 -4.54
C SER A 134 18.15 16.77 -4.47
N ARG A 135 16.91 17.24 -4.33
CA ARG A 135 16.54 18.66 -4.31
C ARG A 135 15.49 18.93 -3.24
N GLY A 136 15.72 19.98 -2.45
CA GLY A 136 14.72 20.57 -1.54
C GLY A 136 13.96 21.73 -2.21
N ALA A 137 13.11 22.43 -1.45
CA ALA A 137 12.35 23.57 -1.97
C ALA A 137 13.23 24.83 -2.20
N SER A 138 14.42 24.87 -1.61
CA SER A 138 15.43 25.92 -1.78
C SER A 138 16.84 25.35 -1.89
N ALA A 139 17.83 26.22 -2.15
CA ALA A 139 19.24 25.81 -2.16
C ALA A 139 19.71 25.35 -0.77
N GLU A 140 19.30 26.07 0.27
CA GLU A 140 19.59 25.74 1.67
C GLU A 140 18.98 24.39 2.06
N GLU A 141 17.74 24.13 1.63
CA GLU A 141 17.12 22.83 1.85
C GLU A 141 17.81 21.70 1.10
N THR A 142 18.26 21.97 -0.13
CA THR A 142 19.00 21.00 -0.94
C THR A 142 20.32 20.62 -0.28
N GLU A 143 21.04 21.61 0.26
CA GLU A 143 22.28 21.37 1.02
C GLU A 143 22.02 20.55 2.28
N ALA A 144 20.99 20.90 3.05
CA ALA A 144 20.61 20.15 4.26
C ALA A 144 20.17 18.71 3.94
N LEU A 145 19.46 18.49 2.83
CA LEU A 145 19.10 17.15 2.37
C LEU A 145 20.35 16.34 2.04
N ALA A 146 21.29 16.93 1.29
CA ALA A 146 22.55 16.28 0.91
C ALA A 146 23.41 15.89 2.14
N GLU A 147 23.41 16.71 3.19
CA GLU A 147 24.10 16.40 4.45
C GLU A 147 23.46 15.21 5.20
N MET A 148 22.13 15.14 5.21
CA MET A 148 21.39 14.09 5.92
C MET A 148 21.37 12.74 5.16
N TRP A 149 21.49 12.78 3.84
CA TRP A 149 21.30 11.63 2.97
C TRP A 149 22.20 10.42 3.29
N PRO A 150 23.52 10.56 3.53
CA PRO A 150 24.39 9.43 3.87
C PRO A 150 23.93 8.69 5.13
N GLY A 151 23.55 9.42 6.19
CA GLY A 151 23.08 8.81 7.43
C GLY A 151 21.77 8.04 7.27
N LEU A 152 20.91 8.45 6.33
CA LEU A 152 19.71 7.70 5.99
C LEU A 152 20.04 6.40 5.24
N LEU A 153 21.00 6.41 4.33
CA LEU A 153 21.41 5.20 3.58
C LEU A 153 22.09 4.15 4.44
N ASP A 154 22.70 4.56 5.55
CA ASP A 154 23.28 3.64 6.53
C ASP A 154 22.21 2.92 7.38
N ALA A 155 20.96 3.36 7.35
CA ALA A 155 19.88 2.69 8.06
C ALA A 155 19.49 1.35 7.39
N LYS A 156 19.40 0.29 8.19
CA LYS A 156 19.15 -1.10 7.75
C LYS A 156 17.87 -1.31 6.93
N HIS A 157 16.89 -0.43 7.11
CA HIS A 157 15.55 -0.53 6.52
C HIS A 157 15.30 0.53 5.44
N VAL A 158 16.36 1.04 4.82
CA VAL A 158 16.29 1.95 3.67
C VAL A 158 16.82 1.24 2.42
N ALA A 159 16.10 1.37 1.31
CA ALA A 159 16.48 0.82 0.02
C ALA A 159 16.23 1.86 -1.08
N ILE A 160 17.13 1.90 -2.06
CA ILE A 160 16.92 2.56 -3.34
C ILE A 160 16.84 1.47 -4.38
N VAL A 161 15.81 1.53 -5.23
CA VAL A 161 15.56 0.54 -6.27
C VAL A 161 15.32 1.24 -7.61
N ALA A 162 15.78 0.64 -8.69
CA ALA A 162 15.69 1.24 -10.02
C ALA A 162 14.26 1.25 -10.58
N ASP A 163 13.43 0.28 -10.17
CA ASP A 163 12.09 0.09 -10.72
C ASP A 163 11.13 -0.65 -9.77
N ALA A 164 9.89 -0.80 -10.20
CA ALA A 164 8.84 -1.47 -9.45
C ALA A 164 9.12 -2.98 -9.21
N ARG A 165 9.87 -3.66 -10.09
CA ARG A 165 10.20 -5.10 -9.92
C ARG A 165 11.20 -5.29 -8.79
N GLN A 166 12.20 -4.43 -8.71
CA GLN A 166 13.14 -4.41 -7.59
C GLN A 166 12.45 -4.00 -6.28
N CYS A 167 11.48 -3.09 -6.33
CA CYS A 167 10.63 -2.76 -5.18
C CYS A 167 9.95 -4.01 -4.60
N LEU A 168 9.33 -4.85 -5.44
CA LEU A 168 8.74 -6.12 -5.00
C LEU A 168 9.75 -7.04 -4.30
N THR A 169 10.98 -7.10 -4.81
CA THR A 169 12.04 -7.94 -4.24
C THR A 169 12.37 -7.49 -2.81
N VAL A 170 12.44 -6.18 -2.58
CA VAL A 170 12.64 -5.59 -1.26
C VAL A 170 11.43 -5.83 -0.35
N LEU A 171 10.21 -5.64 -0.86
CA LEU A 171 8.98 -5.90 -0.11
C LEU A 171 8.87 -7.36 0.32
N ASN A 172 9.17 -8.33 -0.54
CA ASN A 172 9.17 -9.75 -0.18
C ASN A 172 10.12 -10.09 0.97
N ARG A 173 11.22 -9.35 1.12
CA ARG A 173 12.15 -9.52 2.23
C ARG A 173 11.68 -8.86 3.52
N TRP A 174 11.05 -7.70 3.44
CA TRP A 174 10.78 -6.84 4.59
C TRP A 174 9.37 -6.92 5.14
N LEU A 175 8.41 -7.17 4.27
CA LEU A 175 6.99 -7.05 4.55
C LEU A 175 6.24 -8.19 3.84
N PRO A 176 6.03 -9.33 4.52
CA PRO A 176 5.19 -10.39 3.98
C PRO A 176 3.78 -9.86 3.66
N PRO A 177 3.10 -10.40 2.63
CA PRO A 177 1.71 -10.04 2.33
C PRO A 177 0.75 -10.52 3.44
N ASP A 178 -0.44 -9.90 3.51
CA ASP A 178 -1.52 -10.37 4.40
C ASP A 178 -2.18 -11.65 3.91
N VAL A 179 -2.17 -11.84 2.60
CA VAL A 179 -2.75 -12.99 1.93
C VAL A 179 -1.70 -13.60 1.02
N TRP A 180 -1.45 -14.89 1.18
CA TRP A 180 -0.64 -15.66 0.25
C TRP A 180 -1.55 -16.55 -0.57
N LEU A 181 -1.28 -16.65 -1.87
CA LEU A 181 -1.86 -17.67 -2.71
C LEU A 181 -0.84 -18.80 -2.87
N ASP A 182 -1.33 -20.04 -2.97
CA ASP A 182 -0.52 -21.21 -3.33
C ASP A 182 0.18 -21.03 -4.68
N GLU A 183 -0.46 -20.35 -5.62
CA GLU A 183 0.13 -19.88 -6.87
C GLU A 183 -0.23 -18.41 -7.16
N PRO A 184 0.69 -17.61 -7.72
CA PRO A 184 0.39 -16.25 -8.17
C PRO A 184 -0.86 -16.21 -9.07
N CYS A 185 -1.67 -15.17 -8.91
CA CYS A 185 -2.87 -14.97 -9.70
C CYS A 185 -3.11 -13.49 -9.96
N ASP A 186 -2.85 -13.06 -11.19
CA ASP A 186 -2.97 -11.65 -11.60
C ASP A 186 -4.44 -11.15 -11.62
N SER A 187 -5.40 -12.07 -11.74
CA SER A 187 -6.82 -11.73 -11.75
C SER A 187 -7.44 -11.69 -10.35
N LEU A 188 -6.78 -12.23 -9.31
CA LEU A 188 -7.28 -12.17 -7.94
C LEU A 188 -6.73 -10.93 -7.22
N VAL A 189 -7.63 -9.99 -6.98
CA VAL A 189 -7.40 -8.78 -6.19
C VAL A 189 -7.89 -8.99 -4.78
N TYR A 190 -7.21 -8.36 -3.83
CA TYR A 190 -7.48 -8.48 -2.41
C TYR A 190 -7.60 -7.08 -1.78
N CYS A 191 -8.43 -6.97 -0.74
CA CYS A 191 -8.47 -5.82 0.16
C CYS A 191 -8.71 -6.26 1.61
N HIS A 192 -7.91 -5.74 2.55
CA HIS A 192 -8.06 -5.89 3.98
C HIS A 192 -8.83 -4.73 4.60
N CYS A 193 -9.84 -5.02 5.41
CA CYS A 193 -10.39 -4.02 6.31
C CYS A 193 -10.71 -4.57 7.68
N GLU A 194 -10.92 -3.66 8.64
CA GLU A 194 -11.26 -3.97 10.02
C GLU A 194 -12.57 -3.29 10.41
N VAL A 195 -13.51 -4.03 10.99
CA VAL A 195 -14.77 -3.52 11.53
C VAL A 195 -14.95 -4.01 12.97
N GLY A 196 -14.95 -3.08 13.91
CA GLY A 196 -15.17 -3.40 15.33
C GLY A 196 -14.19 -4.44 15.88
N GLY A 197 -12.90 -4.35 15.49
CA GLY A 197 -11.87 -5.32 15.89
C GLY A 197 -11.86 -6.63 15.12
N ARG A 198 -12.72 -6.79 14.09
CA ARG A 198 -12.74 -7.98 13.23
C ARG A 198 -12.09 -7.68 11.90
N HIS A 199 -11.21 -8.57 11.46
CA HIS A 199 -10.60 -8.49 10.14
C HIS A 199 -11.52 -9.08 9.07
N LEU A 200 -11.64 -8.37 7.96
CA LEU A 200 -12.45 -8.73 6.80
C LEU A 200 -11.54 -8.74 5.58
N TYR A 201 -11.57 -9.83 4.83
CA TYR A 201 -10.76 -10.02 3.63
C TYR A 201 -11.69 -10.14 2.44
N LEU A 202 -11.65 -9.16 1.54
CA LEU A 202 -12.40 -9.21 0.29
C LEU A 202 -11.48 -9.69 -0.83
N LEU A 203 -11.79 -10.84 -1.41
CA LEU A 203 -11.12 -11.34 -2.62
C LEU A 203 -12.06 -11.19 -3.81
N VAL A 204 -11.53 -10.67 -4.91
CA VAL A 204 -12.27 -10.43 -6.15
C VAL A 204 -11.51 -11.03 -7.32
N ASN A 205 -12.20 -11.79 -8.16
CA ASN A 205 -11.66 -12.21 -9.44
C ASN A 205 -12.00 -11.18 -10.52
N CYS A 206 -11.06 -10.33 -10.88
CA CYS A 206 -11.18 -9.34 -11.95
C CYS A 206 -11.09 -9.95 -13.36
N GLY A 207 -10.73 -11.23 -13.49
CA GLY A 207 -10.64 -11.93 -14.78
C GLY A 207 -12.00 -12.44 -15.27
N GLU A 208 -12.05 -12.86 -16.54
CA GLU A 208 -13.24 -13.47 -17.15
C GLU A 208 -13.38 -14.96 -16.82
N GLU A 209 -12.26 -15.62 -16.54
CA GLU A 209 -12.18 -17.06 -16.31
C GLU A 209 -12.34 -17.43 -14.84
N TRP A 210 -12.75 -18.67 -14.59
CA TRP A 210 -12.79 -19.20 -13.23
C TRP A 210 -11.39 -19.30 -12.62
N VAL A 211 -11.29 -18.97 -11.34
CA VAL A 211 -10.07 -19.13 -10.55
C VAL A 211 -10.35 -20.03 -9.35
N GLU A 212 -9.44 -20.99 -9.12
CA GLU A 212 -9.38 -21.80 -7.91
C GLU A 212 -7.98 -21.70 -7.30
N ARG A 213 -7.90 -21.26 -6.04
CA ARG A 213 -6.65 -21.06 -5.29
C ARG A 213 -6.82 -21.41 -3.83
N THR A 214 -5.73 -21.76 -3.16
CA THR A 214 -5.66 -21.81 -1.71
C THR A 214 -5.08 -20.48 -1.22
N ALA A 215 -5.87 -19.73 -0.45
CA ALA A 215 -5.45 -18.50 0.18
C ALA A 215 -5.07 -18.77 1.65
N THR A 216 -3.87 -18.36 2.05
CA THR A 216 -3.43 -18.35 3.44
C THR A 216 -3.53 -16.93 3.96
N LEU A 217 -4.31 -16.73 5.02
CA LEU A 217 -4.50 -15.41 5.66
C LEU A 217 -3.54 -15.26 6.84
N ARG A 218 -2.88 -14.10 6.94
CA ARG A 218 -2.10 -13.69 8.11
C ARG A 218 -3.06 -13.44 9.27
N GLY A 219 -3.03 -14.33 10.28
CA GLY A 219 -3.76 -14.16 11.54
C GLY A 219 -2.84 -13.80 12.70
N GLU A 220 -3.38 -13.20 13.76
CA GLU A 220 -2.62 -12.81 14.96
C GLU A 220 -1.99 -14.01 15.71
N ALA A 221 -2.58 -15.20 15.61
CA ALA A 221 -2.14 -16.39 16.32
C ALA A 221 -1.72 -17.54 15.40
N GLU A 222 -2.47 -17.80 14.33
CA GLU A 222 -2.21 -18.90 13.40
C GLU A 222 -2.62 -18.50 11.97
N ALA A 223 -1.88 -18.98 10.97
CA ALA A 223 -2.24 -18.82 9.57
C ALA A 223 -3.48 -19.65 9.26
N ARG A 224 -4.46 -19.06 8.57
CA ARG A 224 -5.71 -19.76 8.19
C ARG A 224 -5.72 -20.01 6.69
N GLU A 225 -5.83 -21.27 6.30
CA GLU A 225 -6.00 -21.66 4.89
C GLU A 225 -7.48 -21.68 4.51
N VAL A 226 -7.81 -21.10 3.36
CA VAL A 226 -9.15 -21.05 2.78
C VAL A 226 -9.06 -21.41 1.29
N ARG A 227 -9.88 -22.36 0.84
CA ARG A 227 -10.03 -22.63 -0.59
C ARG A 227 -10.97 -21.60 -1.19
N VAL A 228 -10.48 -20.88 -2.19
CA VAL A 228 -11.19 -19.82 -2.91
C VAL A 228 -11.52 -20.34 -4.30
N ARG A 229 -12.79 -20.29 -4.67
CA ARG A 229 -13.26 -20.60 -6.02
C ARG A 229 -14.23 -19.52 -6.47
N LEU A 230 -13.82 -18.75 -7.47
CA LEU A 230 -14.55 -17.58 -7.98
C LEU A 230 -14.73 -17.70 -9.49
N GLY A 231 -15.94 -17.44 -9.98
CA GLY A 231 -16.17 -17.21 -11.40
C GLY A 231 -15.57 -15.89 -11.85
N GLY A 232 -15.64 -15.60 -13.15
CA GLY A 232 -15.20 -14.32 -13.67
C GLY A 232 -16.04 -13.18 -13.11
N HIS A 233 -15.40 -12.12 -12.63
CA HIS A 233 -16.05 -11.00 -11.93
C HIS A 233 -16.87 -11.43 -10.69
N ASP A 234 -16.48 -12.49 -9.98
CA ASP A 234 -17.06 -12.86 -8.69
C ASP A 234 -16.20 -12.38 -7.50
N GLY A 235 -16.80 -12.36 -6.31
CA GLY A 235 -16.13 -11.98 -5.07
C GLY A 235 -16.47 -12.88 -3.89
N LEU A 236 -15.56 -12.93 -2.92
CA LEU A 236 -15.69 -13.66 -1.67
C LEU A 236 -15.26 -12.76 -0.53
N LEU A 237 -16.16 -12.56 0.43
CA LEU A 237 -15.89 -11.90 1.70
C LEU A 237 -15.59 -12.96 2.77
N LEU A 238 -14.40 -12.90 3.34
CA LEU A 238 -13.98 -13.74 4.46
C LEU A 238 -13.97 -12.91 5.75
N VAL A 239 -14.41 -13.55 6.84
CA VAL A 239 -14.48 -13.01 8.21
C VAL A 239 -13.74 -13.94 9.16
#